data_AF-A0A8J7YBU1-F1
#
_entry.id   AF-A0A8J7YBU1-F1
#
_cell.length_a   1.000
_cell.length_b   1.000
_cell.length_c   1.000
_cell.angle_alpha   90.00
_cell.angle_beta   90.00
_cell.angle_gamma   90.00
#
_symmetry.space_group_name_H-M   'P 1'
#
loop_
_entity.id
_entity.type
_entity.pdbx_description
1 polymer ?
#
loop_
_entity_poly.entity_id
_entity_poly.type
_entity_poly.pdbx_seq_one_letter_code
_entity_poly.pdbx_strand_id
1 'polypeptide(L)'
;MSDPDSQSAEKVDDDFIKLQYEQAFDYLQTHDDLIWQTPSVAAAVNSGILYIAFQLVDQPEIRSALLLMAIFLTSSLTVALIKHRYFMIVESETIREIEKHFNSPSIQRKTTPETKTAYWSETKPTDFLQTRSASRWLIRGMILSLFVLISLLVYTIQNIF
;
A
#
# COMPACT_ATOMS: atom_id res chain seq x y z
N MET A 1 2.63 8.94 50.42
CA MET A 1 3.73 7.98 50.28
C MET A 1 3.26 7.01 49.22
N SER A 2 3.68 7.21 47.98
CA SER A 2 3.21 6.40 46.84
C SER A 2 3.81 5.00 46.96
N ASP A 3 2.99 3.99 46.76
CA ASP A 3 3.35 2.58 46.91
C ASP A 3 4.42 2.19 45.86
N PRO A 4 5.62 1.73 46.23
CA PRO A 4 6.68 1.39 45.28
C PRO A 4 6.25 0.37 44.22
N ASP A 5 5.31 -0.52 44.55
CA ASP A 5 4.79 -1.53 43.63
C ASP A 5 3.93 -0.90 42.51
N SER A 6 3.28 0.24 42.78
CA SER A 6 2.48 0.99 41.79
C SER A 6 3.34 1.64 40.72
N GLN A 7 4.54 2.14 41.07
CA GLN A 7 5.47 2.76 40.12
C GLN A 7 6.17 1.74 39.22
N SER A 8 6.39 0.51 39.70
CA SER A 8 6.92 -0.57 38.87
C SER A 8 5.88 -1.11 37.89
N ALA A 9 4.61 -1.19 38.30
CA ALA A 9 3.53 -1.65 37.43
C ALA A 9 3.23 -0.64 36.31
N GLU A 10 3.21 0.66 36.63
CA GLU A 10 3.03 1.74 35.65
C GLU A 10 4.16 1.79 34.61
N LYS A 11 5.43 1.63 35.03
CA LYS A 11 6.57 1.56 34.09
C LYS A 11 6.52 0.36 33.15
N VAL A 12 6.06 -0.79 33.63
CA VAL A 12 5.94 -2.00 32.79
C VAL A 12 4.82 -1.84 31.74
N ASP A 13 3.74 -1.13 32.08
CA ASP A 13 2.66 -0.81 31.13
C ASP A 13 3.13 0.19 30.06
N ASP A 14 3.84 1.25 30.47
CA ASP A 14 4.42 2.23 29.55
C ASP A 14 5.43 1.60 28.58
N ASP A 15 6.32 0.74 29.07
CA ASP A 15 7.30 0.04 28.24
C ASP A 15 6.62 -0.90 27.22
N PHE A 16 5.52 -1.55 27.60
CA PHE A 16 4.76 -2.40 26.71
C PHE A 16 4.05 -1.60 25.61
N ILE A 17 3.41 -0.47 25.95
CA ILE A 17 2.75 0.40 24.98
C ILE A 17 3.79 1.01 24.02
N LYS A 18 4.97 1.36 24.52
CA LYS A 18 6.09 1.82 23.70
C LYS A 18 6.54 0.74 22.71
N LEU A 19 6.63 -0.51 23.13
CA LEU A 19 6.97 -1.62 22.24
C LEU A 19 5.91 -1.82 21.14
N GLN A 20 4.62 -1.67 21.48
CA GLN A 20 3.55 -1.68 20.48
C GLN A 20 3.66 -0.53 19.48
N TYR A 21 4.05 0.66 19.95
CA TYR A 21 4.29 1.81 19.09
C TYR A 21 5.41 1.53 18.08
N GLU A 22 6.55 1.02 18.55
CA GLU A 22 7.70 0.68 17.71
C GLU A 22 7.31 -0.37 16.66
N GLN A 23 6.61 -1.44 17.07
CA GLN A 23 6.11 -2.45 16.13
C GLN A 23 5.15 -1.87 15.10
N ALA A 24 4.17 -1.07 15.51
CA ALA A 24 3.21 -0.46 14.60
C ALA A 24 3.91 0.47 13.59
N PHE A 25 4.95 1.18 14.03
CA PHE A 25 5.74 2.05 13.17
C PHE A 25 6.56 1.26 12.13
N ASP A 26 7.20 0.17 12.54
CA ASP A 26 7.95 -0.71 11.64
C ASP A 26 7.04 -1.35 10.58
N TYR A 27 5.84 -1.80 10.98
CA TYR A 27 4.84 -2.31 10.05
C TYR A 27 4.36 -1.24 9.07
N LEU A 28 4.13 -0.01 9.56
CA LEU A 28 3.70 1.10 8.73
C LEU A 28 4.71 1.40 7.61
N GLN A 29 6.01 1.43 7.94
CA GLN A 29 7.07 1.64 6.97
C GLN A 29 7.14 0.49 5.95
N THR A 30 7.06 -0.75 6.43
CA THR A 30 7.05 -1.95 5.58
C THR A 30 5.87 -1.91 4.58
N HIS A 31 4.70 -1.51 5.04
CA HIS A 31 3.52 -1.38 4.19
C HIS A 31 3.67 -0.26 3.15
N ASP A 32 4.32 0.86 3.49
CA ASP A 32 4.60 1.93 2.53
C ASP A 32 5.52 1.43 1.41
N ASP A 33 6.62 0.76 1.75
CA ASP A 33 7.54 0.17 0.77
C ASP A 33 6.81 -0.81 -0.16
N LEU A 34 5.97 -1.68 0.40
CA LEU A 34 5.20 -2.66 -0.38
C LEU A 34 4.22 -2.00 -1.36
N ILE A 35 3.61 -0.87 -1.00
CA ILE A 35 2.71 -0.12 -1.90
C ILE A 35 3.44 0.36 -3.15
N TRP A 36 4.71 0.75 -3.04
CA TRP A 36 5.53 1.22 -4.16
C TRP A 36 6.17 0.08 -4.96
N GLN A 37 6.55 -1.00 -4.29
CA GLN A 37 7.18 -2.16 -4.95
C GLN A 37 6.18 -3.00 -5.75
N THR A 38 4.97 -3.22 -5.22
CA THR A 38 3.92 -4.03 -5.86
C THR A 38 3.64 -3.67 -7.33
N PRO A 39 3.36 -2.40 -7.69
CA PRO A 39 3.12 -2.03 -9.09
C PRO A 39 4.36 -2.20 -9.97
N SER A 40 5.57 -2.02 -9.42
CA SER A 40 6.83 -2.22 -10.14
C SER A 40 7.03 -3.70 -10.50
N VAL A 41 6.77 -4.60 -9.55
CA VAL A 41 6.81 -6.05 -9.78
C VAL A 41 5.76 -6.45 -10.81
N ALA A 42 4.53 -5.94 -10.70
CA ALA A 42 3.47 -6.21 -11.67
C ALA A 42 3.88 -5.77 -13.09
N ALA A 43 4.44 -4.56 -13.23
CA ALA A 43 4.89 -4.05 -14.52
C ALA A 43 6.03 -4.90 -15.12
N ALA A 44 7.00 -5.31 -14.31
CA ALA A 44 8.12 -6.14 -14.76
C ALA A 44 7.64 -7.52 -15.26
N VAL A 45 6.80 -8.19 -14.46
CA VAL A 45 6.25 -9.51 -14.81
C VAL A 45 5.37 -9.41 -16.05
N ASN A 46 4.47 -8.42 -16.11
CA ASN A 46 3.60 -8.22 -17.27
C ASN A 46 4.40 -7.93 -18.53
N SER A 47 5.46 -7.12 -18.46
CA SER A 47 6.33 -6.83 -19.60
C SER A 47 7.01 -8.09 -20.13
N GLY A 48 7.53 -8.95 -19.24
CA GLY A 48 8.12 -10.23 -19.62
C GLY A 48 7.11 -11.18 -20.26
N ILE A 49 5.92 -11.31 -19.68
CA ILE A 49 4.86 -12.16 -20.24
C ILE A 49 4.41 -11.65 -21.61
N LEU A 50 4.18 -10.34 -21.76
CA LEU A 50 3.77 -9.74 -23.03
C LEU A 50 4.84 -9.92 -24.11
N TYR A 51 6.11 -9.75 -23.77
CA TYR A 51 7.21 -10.02 -24.70
C TYR A 51 7.19 -11.46 -25.20
N ILE A 52 7.12 -12.44 -24.30
CA ILE A 52 7.07 -13.86 -24.66
C ILE A 52 5.83 -14.16 -25.51
N ALA A 53 4.66 -13.67 -25.07
CA ALA A 53 3.38 -13.94 -25.69
C ALA A 53 3.27 -13.44 -27.13
N PHE A 54 3.87 -12.29 -27.45
CA PHE A 54 3.76 -11.67 -28.78
C PHE A 54 4.99 -11.83 -29.67
N GLN A 55 6.19 -12.05 -29.12
CA GLN A 55 7.42 -12.18 -29.91
C GLN A 55 7.92 -13.61 -30.07
N LEU A 56 7.62 -14.49 -29.12
CA LEU A 56 8.19 -15.85 -29.09
C LEU A 56 7.16 -16.96 -29.32
N VAL A 57 5.87 -16.65 -29.20
CA VAL A 57 4.80 -17.65 -29.28
C VAL A 57 3.90 -17.35 -30.49
N ASP A 58 3.93 -18.27 -31.46
CA ASP A 58 3.07 -18.21 -32.66
C ASP A 58 1.67 -18.78 -32.40
N GLN A 59 1.57 -19.78 -31.52
CA GLN A 59 0.31 -20.47 -31.22
C GLN A 59 -0.62 -19.58 -30.37
N PRO A 60 -1.80 -19.21 -30.88
CA PRO A 60 -2.66 -18.25 -30.19
C PRO A 60 -3.30 -18.82 -28.91
N GLU A 61 -3.40 -20.14 -28.77
CA GLU A 61 -3.86 -20.82 -27.55
C GLU A 61 -2.86 -20.61 -26.41
N ILE A 62 -1.57 -20.81 -26.68
CA ILE A 62 -0.50 -20.60 -25.69
C ILE A 62 -0.42 -19.11 -25.31
N ARG A 63 -0.54 -18.21 -26.30
CA ARG A 63 -0.61 -16.76 -26.05
C ARG A 63 -1.75 -16.40 -25.11
N SER A 64 -2.93 -16.98 -25.33
CA SER A 64 -4.12 -16.75 -24.49
C SER A 64 -3.90 -17.25 -23.07
N ALA A 65 -3.28 -18.42 -22.89
CA ALA A 65 -2.93 -18.96 -21.58
C ALA A 65 -1.94 -18.05 -20.82
N LEU A 66 -0.92 -17.53 -21.50
CA LEU A 66 0.03 -16.57 -20.93
C LEU A 66 -0.65 -15.26 -20.50
N LEU A 67 -1.54 -14.72 -21.33
CA LEU A 67 -2.32 -13.52 -20.99
C LEU A 67 -3.24 -13.76 -19.79
N LEU A 68 -3.90 -14.91 -19.71
CA LEU A 68 -4.70 -15.30 -18.54
C LEU A 68 -3.86 -15.36 -17.26
N MET A 69 -2.64 -15.89 -17.34
CA MET A 69 -1.70 -15.90 -16.21
C MET A 69 -1.32 -14.47 -15.76
N ALA A 70 -1.05 -13.56 -16.70
CA ALA A 70 -0.77 -12.15 -16.39
C ALA A 70 -1.96 -11.45 -15.73
N ILE A 71 -3.18 -11.69 -16.23
CA ILE A 71 -4.43 -11.16 -15.67
C ILE A 71 -4.62 -11.64 -14.24
N PHE A 72 -4.44 -12.94 -13.98
CA PHE A 72 -4.58 -13.53 -12.66
C PHE A 72 -3.57 -12.94 -11.67
N LEU A 73 -2.29 -12.88 -12.05
CA LEU A 73 -1.23 -12.33 -11.22
C LEU A 73 -1.45 -10.84 -10.93
N THR A 74 -1.77 -10.06 -11.95
CA THR A 74 -2.06 -8.61 -11.80
C THR A 74 -3.28 -8.38 -10.90
N SER A 75 -4.32 -9.20 -11.02
CA SER A 75 -5.50 -9.14 -10.15
C SER A 75 -5.14 -9.43 -8.70
N SER A 76 -4.33 -10.47 -8.44
CA SER A 76 -3.88 -10.85 -7.11
C SER A 76 -3.04 -9.74 -6.46
N LEU A 77 -2.07 -9.17 -7.21
CA LEU A 77 -1.27 -8.03 -6.74
C LEU A 77 -2.10 -6.77 -6.52
N THR A 78 -3.16 -6.56 -7.31
CA THR A 78 -4.08 -5.43 -7.10
C THR A 78 -4.84 -5.58 -5.78
N VAL A 79 -5.32 -6.79 -5.46
CA VAL A 79 -5.97 -7.06 -4.17
C VAL A 79 -4.99 -6.90 -3.01
N ALA A 80 -3.75 -7.38 -3.15
CA ALA A 80 -2.69 -7.19 -2.16
C ALA A 80 -2.42 -5.69 -1.91
N LEU A 81 -2.30 -4.89 -2.97
CA LEU A 81 -2.10 -3.44 -2.88
C LEU A 81 -3.24 -2.73 -2.13
N ILE A 82 -4.48 -3.12 -2.37
CA ILE A 82 -5.64 -2.58 -1.65
C ILE A 82 -5.57 -2.95 -0.16
N LYS A 83 -5.19 -4.19 0.17
CA LYS A 83 -5.03 -4.65 1.56
C LYS A 83 -3.90 -3.94 2.29
N HIS A 84 -2.72 -3.81 1.68
CA HIS A 84 -1.60 -3.07 2.28
C HIS A 84 -1.98 -1.63 2.60
N ARG A 85 -2.72 -0.98 1.68
CA ARG A 85 -3.24 0.36 1.94
C ARG A 85 -4.25 0.41 3.08
N TYR A 86 -5.10 -0.60 3.23
CA TYR A 86 -6.02 -0.69 4.37
C TYR A 86 -5.25 -0.81 5.69
N PHE A 87 -4.26 -1.71 5.77
CA PHE A 87 -3.47 -1.90 6.99
C PHE A 87 -2.66 -0.65 7.36
N MET A 88 -2.06 0.04 6.39
CA MET A 88 -1.40 1.31 6.63
C MET A 88 -2.31 2.36 7.29
N ILE A 89 -3.59 2.43 6.89
CA ILE A 89 -4.55 3.34 7.51
C ILE A 89 -4.83 2.93 8.95
N VAL A 90 -5.07 1.64 9.20
CA VAL A 90 -5.32 1.11 10.55
C VAL A 90 -4.13 1.37 11.47
N GLU A 91 -2.92 1.03 11.04
CA GLU A 91 -1.68 1.22 11.80
C GLU A 91 -1.42 2.70 12.10
N SER A 92 -1.65 3.59 11.12
CA SER A 92 -1.53 5.03 11.34
C SER A 92 -2.53 5.56 12.37
N GLU A 93 -3.73 4.99 12.47
CA GLU A 93 -4.73 5.37 13.48
C GLU A 93 -4.35 4.80 14.84
N THR A 94 -3.87 3.55 14.92
CA THR A 94 -3.37 2.93 16.16
C THR A 94 -2.22 3.74 16.77
N ILE A 95 -1.24 4.14 15.95
CA ILE A 95 -0.13 4.98 16.41
C ILE A 95 -0.66 6.31 16.97
N ARG A 96 -1.66 6.92 16.33
CA ARG A 96 -2.27 8.18 16.80
C ARG A 96 -2.96 8.00 18.15
N GLU A 97 -3.63 6.87 18.37
CA GLU A 97 -4.28 6.56 19.66
C GLU A 97 -3.23 6.40 20.77
N ILE A 98 -2.10 5.75 20.49
CA ILE A 98 -0.98 5.63 21.43
C ILE A 98 -0.35 7.00 21.72
N GLU A 99 -0.14 7.86 20.72
CA GLU A 99 0.39 9.22 20.92
C GLU A 99 -0.52 10.06 21.83
N LYS A 100 -1.84 9.90 21.67
CA LYS A 100 -2.83 10.55 22.51
C LYS A 100 -2.77 10.04 23.95
N HIS A 101 -2.49 8.76 24.18
CA HIS A 101 -2.32 8.19 25.50
C HIS A 101 -1.15 8.85 26.25
N PHE A 102 -0.02 9.05 25.58
CA PHE A 102 1.17 9.70 26.16
C PHE A 102 1.13 11.24 26.18
N ASN A 103 0.04 11.88 25.75
CA ASN A 103 -0.02 13.33 25.52
C ASN A 103 1.14 13.86 24.65
N SER A 104 1.65 13.03 23.74
CA SER A 104 2.74 13.37 22.84
C SER A 104 2.20 14.15 21.64
N PRO A 105 2.90 15.18 21.13
CA PRO A 105 2.51 15.84 19.90
C PRO A 105 2.55 14.84 18.74
N SER A 106 1.43 14.73 18.01
CA SER A 106 1.32 13.78 16.91
C SER A 106 2.15 14.21 15.69
N ILE A 107 2.70 13.24 14.97
CA ILE A 107 3.37 13.51 13.69
C ILE A 107 2.30 13.62 12.59
N GLN A 108 2.42 14.61 11.71
CA GLN A 108 1.53 14.74 10.57
C GLN A 108 1.78 13.60 9.57
N ARG A 109 0.88 12.61 9.51
CA ARG A 109 0.94 11.48 8.59
C ARG A 109 0.00 11.62 7.37
N LYS A 110 -1.01 12.49 7.48
CA LYS A 110 -1.97 12.77 6.41
C LYS A 110 -1.62 14.10 5.74
N THR A 111 -1.86 14.17 4.43
CA THR A 111 -1.65 15.39 3.62
C THR A 111 -2.42 16.58 4.18
N THR A 112 -3.60 16.34 4.75
CA THR A 112 -4.38 17.37 5.45
C THR A 112 -4.23 17.16 6.96
N PRO A 113 -3.68 18.12 7.71
CA PRO A 113 -3.58 18.01 9.17
C PRO A 113 -4.97 18.08 9.81
N GLU A 114 -5.26 17.14 10.72
CA GLU A 114 -6.53 17.10 11.47
C GLU A 114 -6.48 17.95 12.75
N THR A 115 -5.30 18.16 13.33
CA THR A 115 -5.08 18.91 14.58
C THR A 115 -3.95 19.93 14.45
N LYS A 116 -4.09 21.05 15.17
CA LYS A 116 -3.11 22.15 15.20
C LYS A 116 -1.85 21.89 16.05
N THR A 117 -1.74 20.67 16.58
CA THR A 117 -0.73 20.27 17.58
C THR A 117 0.33 19.36 17.00
N ALA A 118 0.44 19.30 15.67
CA ALA A 118 1.43 18.47 15.02
C ALA A 118 2.85 18.95 15.37
N TYR A 119 3.74 18.02 15.67
CA TYR A 119 5.15 18.31 16.01
C TYR A 119 5.91 19.02 14.87
N TRP A 120 5.48 18.82 13.62
CA TRP A 120 6.04 19.46 12.42
C TRP A 120 5.14 20.57 11.89
N SER A 121 5.70 21.56 11.16
CA SER A 121 4.95 22.73 10.70
C SER A 121 3.75 22.36 9.82
N GLU A 122 2.58 22.92 10.14
CA GLU A 122 1.35 22.78 9.37
C GLU A 122 1.48 23.41 7.98
N THR A 123 2.12 22.70 7.06
CA THR A 123 2.19 23.14 5.66
C THR A 123 1.01 22.53 4.94
N LYS A 124 -0.03 23.33 4.71
CA LYS A 124 -1.13 22.90 3.84
C LYS A 124 -0.59 22.73 2.42
N PRO A 125 -0.95 21.65 1.72
CA PRO A 125 -0.55 21.48 0.33
C PRO A 125 -1.09 22.66 -0.49
N THR A 126 -0.20 23.37 -1.18
CA THR A 126 -0.58 24.50 -2.06
C THR A 126 -1.01 24.03 -3.44
N ASP A 127 -0.50 22.87 -3.85
CA ASP A 127 -0.61 22.39 -5.23
C ASP A 127 -1.62 21.24 -5.38
N PHE A 128 -2.25 21.18 -6.55
CA PHE A 128 -3.18 20.12 -6.93
C PHE A 128 -2.55 18.71 -6.91
N LEU A 129 -1.26 18.60 -7.20
CA LEU A 129 -0.56 17.32 -7.14
C LEU A 129 -0.33 16.85 -5.70
N GLN A 130 -0.07 17.78 -4.79
CA GLN A 130 0.18 17.47 -3.38
C GLN A 130 -1.08 17.00 -2.66
N THR A 131 -2.27 17.48 -3.06
CA THR A 131 -3.56 17.07 -2.48
C THR A 131 -4.03 15.68 -2.92
N ARG A 132 -3.43 15.09 -3.95
CA ARG A 132 -3.85 13.79 -4.48
C ARG A 132 -3.10 12.65 -3.80
N SER A 133 -3.87 11.67 -3.30
CA SER A 133 -3.33 10.43 -2.74
C SER A 133 -2.66 9.59 -3.82
N ALA A 134 -1.34 9.50 -3.79
CA ALA A 134 -0.54 8.70 -4.73
C ALA A 134 -0.98 7.24 -4.78
N SER A 135 -1.28 6.64 -3.63
CA SER A 135 -1.75 5.25 -3.55
C SER A 135 -3.10 5.00 -4.25
N ARG A 136 -4.00 6.00 -4.31
CA ARG A 136 -5.22 5.90 -5.15
C ARG A 136 -4.88 5.87 -6.64
N TRP A 137 -3.87 6.61 -7.07
CA TRP A 137 -3.42 6.61 -8.46
C TRP A 137 -2.75 5.31 -8.85
N LEU A 138 -1.93 4.73 -7.97
CA LEU A 138 -1.33 3.41 -8.19
C LEU A 138 -2.40 2.32 -8.37
N ILE A 139 -3.41 2.28 -7.52
CA ILE A 139 -4.52 1.32 -7.65
C ILE A 139 -5.25 1.52 -8.99
N ARG A 140 -5.55 2.76 -9.38
CA ARG A 140 -6.16 3.05 -10.69
C ARG A 140 -5.28 2.61 -11.86
N GLY A 141 -3.97 2.80 -11.76
CA GLY A 141 -2.99 2.34 -12.74
C GLY A 141 -2.99 0.81 -12.88
N MET A 142 -3.01 0.09 -11.75
CA MET A 142 -3.13 -1.37 -11.74
C MET A 142 -4.42 -1.87 -12.39
N ILE A 143 -5.56 -1.23 -12.09
CA ILE A 143 -6.86 -1.55 -12.71
C ILE A 143 -6.83 -1.27 -14.22
N LEU A 144 -6.22 -0.16 -14.64
CA LEU A 144 -6.05 0.15 -16.06
C LEU A 144 -5.19 -0.90 -16.76
N SER A 145 -4.08 -1.32 -16.15
CA SER A 145 -3.25 -2.41 -16.68
C SER A 145 -4.04 -3.70 -16.84
N LEU A 146 -4.91 -4.03 -15.88
CA LEU A 146 -5.77 -5.20 -15.96
C LEU A 146 -6.76 -5.09 -17.14
N PHE A 147 -7.36 -3.93 -17.35
CA PHE A 147 -8.25 -3.68 -18.48
C PHE A 147 -7.54 -3.83 -19.83
N VAL A 148 -6.30 -3.35 -19.93
CA VAL A 148 -5.46 -3.54 -21.12
C VAL A 148 -5.19 -5.02 -21.38
N LEU A 149 -4.80 -5.78 -20.35
CA LEU A 149 -4.56 -7.22 -20.49
C LEU A 149 -5.82 -7.99 -20.93
N ILE A 150 -6.98 -7.65 -20.36
CA ILE A 150 -8.27 -8.24 -20.75
C ILE A 150 -8.59 -7.90 -22.21
N SER A 151 -8.37 -6.65 -22.63
CA SER A 151 -8.58 -6.23 -24.03
C SER A 151 -7.68 -7.00 -25.00
N LEU A 152 -6.41 -7.21 -24.64
CA LEU A 152 -5.47 -8.00 -25.42
C LEU A 152 -5.87 -9.48 -25.50
N LEU A 153 -6.41 -10.04 -24.42
CA LEU A 153 -6.93 -11.40 -24.41
C LEU A 153 -8.13 -11.54 -25.35
N VAL A 154 -9.10 -10.63 -25.27
CA VAL A 154 -10.27 -10.63 -26.17
C VAL A 154 -9.83 -10.50 -27.63
N TYR A 155 -8.90 -9.61 -27.92
CA TYR A 155 -8.31 -9.46 -29.26
C TYR A 155 -7.64 -10.75 -29.74
N THR A 156 -6.89 -11.43 -28.86
CA THR A 156 -6.23 -12.69 -29.20
C THR A 156 -7.25 -13.78 -29.51
N ILE A 157 -8.32 -13.89 -28.73
CA ILE A 157 -9.39 -14.87 -28.95
C ILE A 157 -10.13 -14.58 -30.26
N GLN A 158 -10.40 -13.31 -30.58
CA GLN A 158 -11.04 -12.94 -31.85
C GLN A 158 -10.20 -13.28 -33.08
N ASN A 159 -8.87 -13.34 -32.96
CA ASN A 159 -7.99 -13.76 -34.05
C ASN A 159 -7.85 -15.29 -34.17
N ILE A 160 -8.34 -16.06 -33.21
CA ILE A 160 -8.36 -17.54 -33.29
C ILE A 160 -9.52 -18.01 -34.16
N PHE A 161 -10.66 -17.34 -34.06
CA PHE A 161 -11.91 -17.67 -34.76
C PHE A 161 -12.05 -16.88 -36.06
#